data_AF-A0A1Y3XF81-F1
#
_entry.id   AF-A0A1Y3XF81-F1
#
_cell.length_a   1.000
_cell.length_b   1.000
_cell.length_c   1.000
_cell.angle_alpha   90.00
_cell.angle_beta   90.00
_cell.angle_gamma   90.00
#
_symmetry.space_group_name_H-M   'P 1'
#
loop_
_entity.id
_entity.type
_entity.pdbx_description
1 polymer ?
#
loop_
_entity_poly.entity_id
_entity_poly.type
_entity_poly.pdbx_seq_one_letter_code
_entity_poly.pdbx_strand_id
1 'polypeptide(L)'
;MLIQQVVAFLLAGALMTGGSSGVTIQDVSQDHWSYPYVSYMVEHDVMYTTKTGNFLGEVQINRGDFVLSLWRAAGSPSGATPNFTDVRPEDACYQAVGWAVEQGISQGTSETKFSPAASLDREQAFTFLWRALPVFGVEQKEGLSGGLADFQDVDTVSDWALAAIGDLYARGIVSGTGDGLLAPHQPVTRSETATLLYKTLDLAGKIEGGDTPTVSTAVPEDEWAWFDDVVFVGDSVSLKLTGYVTKMRQSDPDYLGKAQFLTAGSLGSGNALWEVSDESVHPLYQGTKMRLEDSVHACGAKKLYILLGMNDVGMYGVDGSAANMETLLKLIKEKTPDLEIFVQSATPIHKGNEKKVLNNANLRLYNEKLKEMCDRNGYHYVDIASVLTDAEGYLPDSYCSDATGMGMHFTDEACRIWVDYLKQDAAARQNG
;
A
#
# COMPACT_ATOMS: atom_id res chain seq x y z
N MET A 1 11.49 21.53 46.25
CA MET A 1 10.33 22.44 46.32
C MET A 1 9.79 22.54 44.91
N LEU A 2 8.77 21.73 44.59
CA LEU A 2 8.15 21.68 43.27
C LEU A 2 7.42 23.00 42.99
N ILE A 3 7.68 23.62 41.84
CA ILE A 3 6.77 24.58 41.24
C ILE A 3 6.42 24.01 39.87
N GLN A 4 5.29 23.30 39.81
CA GLN A 4 4.61 22.98 38.56
C GLN A 4 4.02 24.28 38.02
N GLN A 5 4.57 24.81 36.93
CA GLN A 5 3.85 25.78 36.10
C GLN A 5 2.98 24.99 35.13
N VAL A 6 1.70 24.85 35.50
CA VAL A 6 0.64 24.47 34.57
C VAL A 6 0.46 25.65 33.62
N VAL A 7 1.07 25.58 32.44
CA VAL A 7 0.73 26.47 31.33
C VAL A 7 -0.56 25.92 30.73
N ALA A 8 -1.67 26.52 31.13
CA ALA A 8 -2.96 26.31 30.47
C ALA A 8 -2.89 26.91 29.07
N PHE A 9 -2.73 26.06 28.05
CA PHE A 9 -2.98 26.46 26.67
C PHE A 9 -4.49 26.66 26.50
N LEU A 10 -4.92 27.92 26.55
CA LEU A 10 -6.18 28.33 25.95
C LEU A 10 -6.05 28.13 24.44
N LEU A 11 -6.63 27.05 23.91
CA LEU A 11 -6.97 26.99 22.50
C LEU A 11 -7.97 28.13 22.24
N ALA A 12 -7.48 29.21 21.64
CA ALA A 12 -8.34 30.09 20.89
C ALA A 12 -8.85 29.26 19.71
N GLY A 13 -10.08 28.75 19.82
CA GLY A 13 -10.82 28.20 18.70
C GLY A 13 -11.03 29.30 17.67
N ALA A 14 -10.06 29.45 16.76
CA ALA A 14 -10.32 30.06 15.48
C ALA A 14 -11.19 29.05 14.72
N LEU A 15 -12.50 29.29 14.72
CA LEU A 15 -13.41 28.63 13.80
C LEU A 15 -12.85 28.84 12.38
N MET A 16 -12.29 27.79 11.79
CA MET A 16 -12.09 27.70 10.35
C MET A 16 -13.47 27.47 9.71
N THR A 17 -14.37 28.45 9.81
CA THR A 17 -15.54 28.51 8.93
C THR A 17 -15.08 29.06 7.59
N GLY A 18 -14.46 28.19 6.80
CA GLY A 18 -14.17 28.40 5.39
C GLY A 18 -14.65 27.18 4.64
N GLY A 19 -15.79 27.27 3.98
CA GLY A 19 -16.20 26.23 3.04
C GLY A 19 -15.13 26.13 1.95
N SER A 20 -14.47 24.98 1.83
CA SER A 20 -13.47 24.74 0.80
C SER A 20 -13.99 23.66 -0.15
N SER A 21 -14.18 24.09 -1.40
CA SER A 21 -13.99 23.25 -2.59
C SER A 21 -12.88 22.22 -2.35
N GLY A 22 -13.22 20.92 -2.38
CA GLY A 22 -12.31 19.83 -2.01
C GLY A 22 -10.98 19.93 -2.74
N VAL A 23 -9.89 19.79 -1.99
CA VAL A 23 -8.54 19.74 -2.57
C VAL A 23 -8.45 18.49 -3.43
N THR A 24 -8.29 18.64 -4.74
CA THR A 24 -8.10 17.51 -5.65
C THR A 24 -6.66 17.01 -5.56
N ILE A 25 -6.46 15.86 -4.91
CA ILE A 25 -5.22 15.08 -5.00
C ILE A 25 -5.32 14.19 -6.24
N GLN A 26 -4.42 14.38 -7.21
CA GLN A 26 -4.53 13.77 -8.54
C GLN A 26 -3.82 12.43 -8.69
N ASP A 27 -2.75 12.21 -7.94
CA ASP A 27 -1.79 11.12 -8.13
C ASP A 27 -1.78 10.10 -6.97
N VAL A 28 -2.70 10.25 -6.03
CA VAL A 28 -3.00 9.24 -5.01
C VAL A 28 -4.47 8.87 -5.20
N SER A 29 -4.73 7.64 -5.66
CA SER A 29 -6.09 7.13 -5.87
C SER A 29 -6.86 7.11 -4.55
N GLN A 30 -8.18 7.32 -4.59
CA GLN A 30 -9.03 7.22 -3.38
C GLN A 30 -8.96 5.83 -2.71
N ASP A 31 -8.71 4.80 -3.52
CA ASP A 31 -8.56 3.41 -3.08
C ASP A 31 -7.13 3.08 -2.61
N HIS A 32 -6.19 4.03 -2.65
CA HIS A 32 -4.82 3.80 -2.21
C HIS A 32 -4.73 3.78 -0.69
N TRP A 33 -3.93 2.87 -0.11
CA TRP A 33 -3.80 2.69 1.34
C TRP A 33 -3.46 3.99 2.10
N SER A 34 -2.72 4.90 1.45
CA SER A 34 -2.30 6.17 2.05
C SER A 34 -3.31 7.31 1.85
N TYR A 35 -4.27 7.17 0.93
CA TYR A 35 -5.21 8.22 0.57
C TYR A 35 -5.92 8.85 1.77
N PRO A 36 -6.52 8.10 2.71
CA PRO A 36 -7.17 8.71 3.88
C PRO A 36 -6.24 9.62 4.67
N TYR A 37 -5.00 9.20 4.90
CA TYR A 37 -4.00 9.98 5.64
C TYR A 37 -3.52 11.18 4.84
N VAL A 38 -3.25 10.99 3.55
CA VAL A 38 -2.83 12.05 2.64
C VAL A 38 -3.90 13.13 2.52
N SER A 39 -5.17 12.72 2.28
CA SER A 39 -6.30 13.65 2.18
C SER A 39 -6.44 14.47 3.44
N TYR A 40 -6.44 13.82 4.61
CA TYR A 40 -6.53 14.52 5.90
C TYR A 40 -5.39 15.53 6.07
N MET A 41 -4.14 15.11 5.84
CA MET A 41 -2.97 15.97 6.03
C MET A 41 -2.96 17.17 5.07
N VAL A 42 -3.50 17.01 3.86
CA VAL A 42 -3.61 18.08 2.86
C VAL A 42 -4.78 19.01 3.19
N GLU A 43 -5.94 18.48 3.56
CA GLU A 43 -7.13 19.25 3.95
C GLU A 43 -6.89 20.14 5.18
N HIS A 44 -6.01 19.71 6.09
CA HIS A 44 -5.66 20.43 7.31
C HIS A 44 -4.36 21.23 7.19
N ASP A 45 -3.88 21.47 5.96
CA ASP A 45 -2.65 22.24 5.66
C ASP A 45 -1.38 21.72 6.36
N VAL A 46 -1.35 20.47 6.82
CA VAL A 46 -0.18 19.82 7.44
C VAL A 46 0.85 19.44 6.38
N MET A 47 0.38 18.87 5.28
CA MET A 47 1.17 18.57 4.08
C MET A 47 0.56 19.29 2.88
N TYR A 48 1.26 19.29 1.75
CA TYR A 48 0.85 20.06 0.57
C TYR A 48 1.05 19.27 -0.71
N THR A 49 0.24 19.59 -1.72
CA THR A 49 0.41 19.14 -3.10
C THR A 49 1.24 20.14 -3.90
N THR A 50 1.72 19.72 -5.08
CA THR A 50 2.22 20.66 -6.08
C THR A 50 1.11 21.61 -6.54
N LYS A 51 1.47 22.67 -7.28
CA LYS A 51 0.51 23.58 -7.93
C LYS A 51 -0.44 22.87 -8.91
N THR A 52 -0.08 21.67 -9.37
CA THR A 52 -0.90 20.86 -10.28
C THR A 52 -1.77 19.83 -9.56
N GLY A 53 -1.76 19.80 -8.21
CA GLY A 53 -2.58 18.87 -7.42
C GLY A 53 -1.95 17.49 -7.18
N ASN A 54 -0.66 17.32 -7.46
CA ASN A 54 0.05 16.06 -7.20
C ASN A 54 0.63 16.05 -5.77
N PHE A 55 0.36 15.02 -4.99
CA PHE A 55 0.95 14.81 -3.67
C PHE A 55 2.34 14.17 -3.74
N LEU A 56 2.66 13.41 -4.78
CA LEU A 56 3.94 12.72 -4.98
C LEU A 56 4.24 11.71 -3.86
N GLY A 57 3.28 10.82 -3.56
CA GLY A 57 3.30 9.94 -2.39
C GLY A 57 4.55 9.07 -2.24
N GLU A 58 5.05 8.52 -3.35
CA GLU A 58 6.20 7.60 -3.36
C GLU A 58 7.57 8.31 -3.40
N VAL A 59 7.57 9.64 -3.47
CA VAL A 59 8.81 10.42 -3.40
C VAL A 59 9.32 10.44 -1.96
N GLN A 60 10.63 10.24 -1.80
CA GLN A 60 11.29 10.33 -0.49
C GLN A 60 11.14 11.73 0.10
N ILE A 61 10.80 11.82 1.38
CA ILE A 61 10.72 13.08 2.07
C ILE A 61 12.11 13.56 2.48
N ASN A 62 12.34 14.86 2.38
CA ASN A 62 13.55 15.48 2.91
C ASN A 62 13.35 15.98 4.34
N ARG A 63 14.46 16.21 5.06
CA ARG A 63 14.49 16.66 6.46
C ARG A 63 13.72 17.96 6.70
N GLY A 64 13.83 18.91 5.77
CA GLY A 64 13.16 20.20 5.85
C GLY A 64 11.65 20.07 5.78
N ASP A 65 11.14 19.30 4.82
CA ASP A 65 9.72 19.07 4.61
C ASP A 65 9.09 18.26 5.74
N PHE A 66 9.81 17.28 6.29
CA PHE A 66 9.32 16.53 7.46
C PHE A 66 9.13 17.42 8.68
N VAL A 67 10.12 18.27 8.99
CA VAL A 67 10.03 19.24 10.10
C VAL A 67 8.98 20.32 9.84
N LEU A 68 8.87 20.79 8.58
CA LEU A 68 7.81 21.70 8.16
C LEU A 68 6.42 21.11 8.43
N SER A 69 6.22 19.82 8.14
CA SER A 69 4.95 19.14 8.41
C SER A 69 4.67 18.98 9.91
N LEU A 70 5.67 18.62 10.72
CA LEU A 70 5.51 18.60 12.20
C LEU A 70 5.13 19.97 12.75
N TRP A 71 5.77 21.03 12.27
CA TRP A 71 5.51 22.39 12.70
C TRP A 71 4.09 22.85 12.33
N ARG A 72 3.64 22.53 11.11
CA ARG A 72 2.26 22.80 10.68
C ARG A 72 1.23 22.01 11.50
N ALA A 73 1.50 20.74 11.75
CA ALA A 73 0.69 19.89 12.63
C ALA A 73 0.57 20.46 14.05
N ALA A 74 1.61 21.15 14.54
CA ALA A 74 1.60 21.85 15.83
C ALA A 74 0.89 23.21 15.81
N GLY A 75 0.27 23.59 14.69
CA GLY A 75 -0.42 24.88 14.53
C GLY A 75 0.50 26.03 14.12
N SER A 76 1.67 25.73 13.54
CA SER A 76 2.66 26.72 13.09
C SER A 76 3.10 27.72 14.17
N PRO A 77 3.49 27.27 15.38
CA PRO A 77 3.87 28.16 16.47
C PRO A 77 5.10 28.99 16.12
N SER A 78 5.27 30.15 16.78
CA SER A 78 6.55 30.87 16.69
C SER A 78 7.69 30.00 17.21
N GLY A 79 8.87 30.13 16.60
CA GLY A 79 10.09 29.46 17.06
C GLY A 79 11.27 30.41 17.14
N ALA A 80 12.37 29.92 17.72
CA ALA A 80 13.67 30.59 17.71
C ALA A 80 14.16 30.85 16.27
N THR A 81 15.05 31.84 16.11
CA THR A 81 15.75 32.04 14.84
C THR A 81 16.74 30.89 14.61
N PRO A 82 16.64 30.13 13.50
CA PRO A 82 17.59 29.06 13.23
C PRO A 82 18.98 29.64 12.96
N ASN A 83 20.02 29.01 13.51
CA ASN A 83 21.42 29.40 13.35
C ASN A 83 22.18 28.45 12.40
N PHE A 84 21.56 28.09 11.28
CA PHE A 84 22.15 27.21 10.28
C PHE A 84 22.45 27.97 9.00
N THR A 85 23.63 27.73 8.43
CA THR A 85 24.11 28.41 7.22
C THR A 85 23.41 27.96 5.94
N ASP A 86 22.74 26.80 5.98
CA ASP A 86 22.03 26.17 4.88
C ASP A 86 20.50 26.25 5.01
N VAL A 87 19.99 27.09 5.91
CA VAL A 87 18.56 27.38 6.08
C VAL A 87 18.37 28.90 6.08
N ARG A 88 17.79 29.42 4.99
CA ARG A 88 17.68 30.87 4.73
C ARG A 88 16.28 31.39 5.06
N PRO A 89 16.12 32.67 5.41
CA PRO A 89 14.82 33.25 5.76
C PRO A 89 13.71 33.03 4.71
N GLU A 90 14.08 32.88 3.44
CA GLU A 90 13.16 32.59 2.33
C GLU A 90 12.75 31.11 2.21
N ASP A 91 13.42 30.18 2.89
CA ASP A 91 13.10 28.76 2.81
C ASP A 91 11.79 28.47 3.55
N ALA A 92 10.91 27.67 2.93
CA ALA A 92 9.62 27.33 3.50
C ALA A 92 9.72 26.68 4.90
N CYS A 93 10.81 25.98 5.18
CA CYS A 93 11.07 25.33 6.46
C CYS A 93 11.76 26.24 7.49
N TYR A 94 12.11 27.49 7.18
CA TYR A 94 12.93 28.35 8.04
C TYR A 94 12.40 28.46 9.48
N GLN A 95 11.13 28.83 9.64
CA GLN A 95 10.49 28.94 10.95
C GLN A 95 10.35 27.57 11.64
N ALA A 96 10.00 26.54 10.86
CA ALA A 96 9.84 25.18 11.35
C ALA A 96 11.15 24.61 11.91
N VAL A 97 12.29 24.88 11.26
CA VAL A 97 13.62 24.45 11.72
C VAL A 97 13.97 25.14 13.04
N GLY A 98 13.76 26.45 13.12
CA GLY A 98 14.02 27.21 14.35
C GLY A 98 13.20 26.71 15.53
N TRP A 99 11.90 26.48 15.30
CA TRP A 99 11.01 25.86 16.28
C TRP A 99 11.44 24.44 16.66
N ALA A 100 11.79 23.59 15.70
CA ALA A 100 12.18 22.21 15.97
C ALA A 100 13.47 22.12 16.81
N VAL A 101 14.40 23.05 16.64
CA VAL A 101 15.58 23.16 17.51
C VAL A 101 15.19 23.58 18.92
N GLU A 102 14.34 24.60 19.05
CA GLU A 102 13.86 25.09 20.35
C GLU A 102 13.11 24.02 21.14
N GLN A 103 12.30 23.20 20.47
CA GLN A 103 11.58 22.08 21.09
C GLN A 103 12.46 20.82 21.30
N GLY A 104 13.73 20.84 20.89
CA GLY A 104 14.63 19.70 21.01
C GLY A 104 14.32 18.52 20.06
N ILE A 105 13.52 18.75 19.01
CA ILE A 105 13.18 17.75 17.99
C ILE A 105 14.41 17.42 17.13
N SER A 106 15.19 18.44 16.77
CA SER A 106 16.41 18.30 15.97
C SER A 106 17.52 19.20 16.50
N GLN A 107 18.77 18.78 16.29
CA GLN A 107 19.98 19.57 16.59
C GLN A 107 20.73 19.98 15.31
N GLY A 108 20.16 19.70 14.13
CA GLY A 108 20.88 19.78 12.86
C GLY A 108 21.75 18.55 12.59
N THR A 109 22.47 18.58 11.48
CA THR A 109 23.47 17.56 11.11
C THR A 109 24.90 17.97 11.50
N SER A 110 25.09 19.25 11.82
CA SER A 110 26.27 19.78 12.51
C SER A 110 25.89 21.07 13.25
N GLU A 111 26.83 21.66 13.98
CA GLU A 111 26.63 22.95 14.66
C GLU A 111 26.16 24.08 13.73
N THR A 112 26.45 23.99 12.42
CA THR A 112 26.17 25.06 11.44
C THR A 112 25.34 24.61 10.24
N LYS A 113 24.91 23.35 10.20
CA LYS A 113 24.07 22.81 9.12
C LYS A 113 22.87 22.03 9.63
N PHE A 114 21.74 22.23 8.98
CA PHE A 114 20.53 21.43 9.15
C PHE A 114 20.37 20.34 8.08
N SER A 115 20.90 20.60 6.88
CA SER A 115 20.76 19.78 5.67
C SER A 115 19.29 19.57 5.26
N PRO A 116 18.52 20.64 4.99
CA PRO A 116 17.07 20.54 4.75
C PRO A 116 16.70 19.66 3.54
N ALA A 117 17.54 19.64 2.50
CA ALA A 117 17.30 18.85 1.29
C ALA A 117 17.75 17.37 1.39
N ALA A 118 18.38 16.96 2.50
CA ALA A 118 18.79 15.57 2.66
C ALA A 118 17.57 14.68 2.91
N SER A 119 17.57 13.48 2.31
CA SER A 119 16.55 12.46 2.56
C SER A 119 16.59 12.02 4.03
N LEU A 120 15.43 11.70 4.60
CA LEU A 120 15.33 11.09 5.93
C LEU A 120 15.24 9.57 5.80
N ASP A 121 16.13 8.86 6.49
CA ASP A 121 15.93 7.45 6.77
C ASP A 121 14.86 7.25 7.88
N ARG A 122 14.42 5.99 8.03
CA ARG A 122 13.37 5.60 8.97
C ARG A 122 13.77 5.89 10.42
N GLU A 123 14.98 5.55 10.84
CA GLU A 123 15.40 5.76 12.22
C GLU A 123 15.48 7.25 12.61
N GLN A 124 15.88 8.12 11.67
CA GLN A 124 15.85 9.57 11.87
C GLN A 124 14.42 10.11 11.90
N ALA A 125 13.56 9.69 10.97
CA ALA A 125 12.16 10.13 10.92
C ALA A 125 11.40 9.73 12.20
N PHE A 126 11.58 8.49 12.66
CA PHE A 126 10.96 7.98 13.88
C PHE A 126 11.47 8.71 15.12
N THR A 127 12.77 9.03 15.15
CA THR A 127 13.33 9.81 16.25
C THR A 127 12.80 11.24 16.29
N PHE A 128 12.62 11.90 15.13
CA PHE A 128 12.00 13.23 15.07
C PHE A 128 10.55 13.18 15.55
N LEU A 129 9.78 12.18 15.11
CA LEU A 129 8.39 11.99 15.51
C LEU A 129 8.26 11.73 17.02
N TRP A 130 9.10 10.84 17.55
CA TRP A 130 9.15 10.53 18.97
C TRP A 130 9.49 11.77 19.81
N ARG A 131 10.47 12.57 19.38
CA ARG A 131 10.81 13.85 20.04
C ARG A 131 9.70 14.90 19.96
N ALA A 132 8.84 14.82 18.95
CA ALA A 132 7.69 15.70 18.82
C ALA A 132 6.49 15.27 19.69
N LEU A 133 6.43 14.04 20.22
CA LEU A 133 5.31 13.56 21.06
C LEU A 133 4.92 14.53 22.19
N PRO A 134 5.86 15.10 22.98
CA PRO A 134 5.51 16.01 24.06
C PRO A 134 4.85 17.32 23.57
N VAL A 135 5.17 17.78 22.35
CA VAL A 135 4.51 18.94 21.72
C VAL A 135 3.01 18.68 21.57
N PHE A 136 2.65 17.43 21.23
CA PHE A 136 1.26 17.02 21.06
C PHE A 136 0.60 16.57 22.38
N GLY A 137 1.29 16.69 23.51
CA GLY A 137 0.78 16.29 24.82
C GLY A 137 0.89 14.79 25.11
N VAL A 138 1.70 14.06 24.33
CA VAL A 138 1.96 12.64 24.53
C VAL A 138 3.29 12.46 25.25
N GLU A 139 3.26 11.82 26.42
CA GLU A 139 4.47 11.48 27.18
C GLU A 139 5.25 10.36 26.47
N GLN A 140 6.55 10.57 26.33
CA GLN A 140 7.50 9.58 25.83
C GLN A 140 7.68 8.46 26.87
N LYS A 141 7.70 7.21 26.42
CA LYS A 141 8.06 6.08 27.28
C LYS A 141 9.45 5.61 26.89
N GLU A 142 10.36 5.62 27.86
CA GLU A 142 11.67 5.01 27.68
C GLU A 142 11.59 3.50 27.93
N GLY A 143 12.18 2.71 27.03
CA GLY A 143 12.33 1.26 27.19
C GLY A 143 12.08 0.47 25.90
N LEU A 144 12.76 -0.68 25.80
CA LEU A 144 12.51 -1.70 24.77
C LEU A 144 11.27 -2.51 25.16
N SER A 145 10.07 -1.97 24.92
CA SER A 145 8.83 -2.73 25.03
C SER A 145 8.19 -2.84 23.66
N GLY A 146 7.79 -4.06 23.26
CA GLY A 146 7.04 -4.29 22.02
C GLY A 146 7.77 -5.10 20.97
N GLY A 147 8.32 -6.27 21.29
CA GLY A 147 8.66 -7.27 20.26
C GLY A 147 9.74 -6.87 19.24
N LEU A 148 10.51 -5.79 19.44
CA LEU A 148 11.54 -5.38 18.48
C LEU A 148 12.59 -6.46 18.21
N ALA A 149 12.82 -7.35 19.18
CA ALA A 149 13.75 -8.49 19.04
C ALA A 149 13.33 -9.50 17.97
N ASP A 150 12.08 -9.46 17.50
CA ASP A 150 11.57 -10.33 16.45
C ASP A 150 11.99 -9.85 15.05
N PHE A 151 12.54 -8.63 14.93
CA PHE A 151 13.06 -8.11 13.67
C PHE A 151 14.50 -8.56 13.44
N GLN A 152 14.76 -9.05 12.23
CA GLN A 152 16.05 -9.64 11.85
C GLN A 152 17.18 -8.61 11.78
N ASP A 153 16.85 -7.35 11.54
CA ASP A 153 17.78 -6.23 11.37
C ASP A 153 17.75 -5.25 12.55
N VAL A 154 17.19 -5.65 13.69
CA VAL A 154 17.13 -4.81 14.89
C VAL A 154 18.52 -4.38 15.39
N ASP A 155 19.55 -5.19 15.14
CA ASP A 155 20.95 -4.91 15.45
C ASP A 155 21.58 -3.85 14.54
N THR A 156 20.92 -3.50 13.44
CA THR A 156 21.34 -2.41 12.54
C THR A 156 20.77 -1.06 12.93
N VAL A 157 19.82 -1.03 13.87
CA VAL A 157 19.25 0.20 14.42
C VAL A 157 20.30 0.91 15.26
N SER A 158 20.47 2.20 15.02
CA SER A 158 21.37 3.01 15.85
C SER A 158 20.90 3.07 17.31
N ASP A 159 21.84 2.98 18.25
CA ASP A 159 21.55 3.03 19.71
C ASP A 159 20.65 4.21 20.12
N TRP A 160 20.86 5.37 19.47
CA TRP A 160 20.09 6.59 19.75
C TRP A 160 18.65 6.55 19.25
N ALA A 161 18.32 5.65 18.33
CA ALA A 161 16.98 5.49 17.75
C ALA A 161 16.17 4.37 18.42
N LEU A 162 16.82 3.40 19.08
CA LEU A 162 16.16 2.23 19.65
C LEU A 162 14.97 2.57 20.56
N ALA A 163 15.13 3.54 21.46
CA ALA A 163 14.06 3.95 22.37
C ALA A 163 12.88 4.58 21.61
N ALA A 164 13.16 5.43 20.64
CA ALA A 164 12.14 6.07 19.82
C ALA A 164 11.35 5.04 19.01
N ILE A 165 12.05 4.10 18.36
CA ILE A 165 11.44 3.05 17.57
C ILE A 165 10.60 2.12 18.45
N GLY A 166 11.12 1.72 19.62
CA GLY A 166 10.40 0.87 20.55
C GLY A 166 9.10 1.48 21.04
N ASP A 167 9.14 2.74 21.50
CA ASP A 167 7.95 3.44 21.99
C ASP A 167 6.91 3.64 20.89
N LEU A 168 7.34 4.07 19.69
CA LEU A 168 6.43 4.27 18.57
C LEU A 168 5.84 2.95 18.05
N TYR A 169 6.61 1.86 18.07
CA TYR A 169 6.16 0.54 17.64
C TYR A 169 5.13 -0.02 18.61
N ALA A 170 5.38 0.07 19.92
CA ALA A 170 4.44 -0.35 20.96
C ALA A 170 3.09 0.39 20.89
N ARG A 171 3.06 1.58 20.28
CA ARG A 171 1.87 2.40 20.07
C ARG A 171 1.19 2.16 18.71
N GLY A 172 1.75 1.30 17.86
CA GLY A 172 1.24 1.06 16.50
C GLY A 172 1.43 2.24 15.54
N ILE A 173 2.24 3.24 15.90
CA ILE A 173 2.56 4.38 15.05
C ILE A 173 3.48 3.92 13.92
N VAL A 174 4.53 3.17 14.25
CA VAL A 174 5.47 2.60 13.29
C VAL A 174 5.30 1.08 13.19
N SER A 175 5.67 0.53 12.05
CA SER A 175 5.71 -0.91 11.78
C SER A 175 6.99 -1.27 11.02
N GLY A 176 7.29 -2.55 10.90
CA GLY A 176 8.31 -3.02 9.96
C GLY A 176 7.90 -2.81 8.51
N THR A 177 8.84 -3.01 7.59
CA THR A 177 8.61 -2.93 6.14
C THR A 177 8.02 -4.23 5.55
N GLY A 178 7.91 -5.28 6.36
CA GLY A 178 7.60 -6.64 5.91
C GLY A 178 8.79 -7.58 6.14
N ASP A 179 8.59 -8.89 5.96
CA ASP A 179 9.63 -9.94 6.02
C ASP A 179 10.44 -9.99 7.33
N GLY A 180 9.89 -9.43 8.41
CA GLY A 180 10.59 -9.32 9.70
C GLY A 180 11.71 -8.28 9.71
N LEU A 181 11.61 -7.19 8.93
CA LEU A 181 12.58 -6.09 8.90
C LEU A 181 12.00 -4.75 9.39
N LEU A 182 12.83 -3.94 10.06
CA LEU A 182 12.57 -2.53 10.41
C LEU A 182 13.07 -1.57 9.32
N ALA A 183 14.13 -1.96 8.62
CA ALA A 183 14.86 -1.23 7.59
C ALA A 183 15.30 0.18 8.04
N PRO A 184 16.00 0.35 9.18
CA PRO A 184 16.24 1.67 9.79
C PRO A 184 16.90 2.70 8.87
N HIS A 185 17.76 2.25 7.95
CA HIS A 185 18.50 3.09 7.00
C HIS A 185 17.77 3.35 5.68
N GLN A 186 16.56 2.79 5.50
CA GLN A 186 15.77 3.02 4.30
C GLN A 186 15.13 4.42 4.36
N PRO A 187 15.12 5.18 3.24
CA PRO A 187 14.40 6.45 3.15
C PRO A 187 12.89 6.32 3.39
N VAL A 188 12.28 7.34 3.98
CA VAL A 188 10.82 7.42 4.19
C VAL A 188 10.14 8.18 3.06
N THR A 189 9.00 7.68 2.58
CA THR A 189 8.21 8.36 1.53
C THR A 189 7.27 9.42 2.10
N ARG A 190 6.70 10.25 1.22
CA ARG A 190 5.68 11.25 1.60
C ARG A 190 4.37 10.58 2.06
N SER A 191 3.95 9.48 1.44
CA SER A 191 2.80 8.67 1.86
C SER A 191 3.01 8.08 3.27
N GLU A 192 4.19 7.52 3.53
CA GLU A 192 4.55 7.02 4.87
C GLU A 192 4.58 8.15 5.89
N THR A 193 5.13 9.31 5.53
CA THR A 193 5.16 10.47 6.43
C THR A 193 3.75 10.95 6.81
N ALA A 194 2.83 11.05 5.84
CA ALA A 194 1.45 11.42 6.09
C ALA A 194 0.80 10.47 7.10
N THR A 195 1.05 9.17 6.95
CA THR A 195 0.53 8.11 7.82
C THR A 195 1.10 8.22 9.24
N LEU A 196 2.41 8.43 9.37
CA LEU A 196 3.09 8.58 10.66
C LEU A 196 2.59 9.81 11.43
N LEU A 197 2.42 10.94 10.74
CA LEU A 197 1.88 12.18 11.31
C LEU A 197 0.42 11.99 11.72
N TYR A 198 -0.40 11.39 10.86
CA TYR A 198 -1.79 11.08 11.17
C TYR A 198 -1.92 10.26 12.44
N LYS A 199 -1.26 9.10 12.51
CA LYS A 199 -1.32 8.20 13.68
C LYS A 199 -0.84 8.88 14.97
N THR A 200 0.14 9.78 14.85
CA THR A 200 0.66 10.54 16.00
C THR A 200 -0.36 11.56 16.51
N LEU A 201 -1.00 12.29 15.60
CA LEU A 201 -2.04 13.26 15.96
C LEU A 201 -3.30 12.57 16.50
N ASP A 202 -3.66 11.42 15.94
CA ASP A 202 -4.77 10.58 16.40
C ASP A 202 -4.53 10.08 17.83
N LEU A 203 -3.33 9.53 18.09
CA LEU A 203 -2.92 9.15 19.46
C LEU A 203 -3.00 10.33 20.44
N ALA A 204 -2.68 11.54 19.99
CA ALA A 204 -2.72 12.76 20.78
C ALA A 204 -4.14 13.35 20.94
N GLY A 205 -5.17 12.75 20.34
CA GLY A 205 -6.53 13.27 20.33
C GLY A 205 -6.66 14.61 19.61
N LYS A 206 -5.82 14.86 18.59
CA LYS A 206 -5.75 16.12 17.82
C LYS A 206 -6.47 16.07 16.49
N ILE A 207 -7.11 14.96 16.17
CA ILE A 207 -7.92 14.80 14.96
C ILE A 207 -9.37 15.16 15.30
N GLU A 208 -9.92 16.18 14.64
CA GLU A 208 -11.32 16.61 14.80
C GLU A 208 -12.23 15.76 13.89
N GLY A 209 -13.41 15.39 14.37
CA GLY A 209 -14.43 14.71 13.54
C GLY A 209 -14.66 13.23 13.83
N GLY A 210 -13.88 12.58 14.70
CA GLY A 210 -14.20 11.24 15.26
C GLY A 210 -14.26 10.07 14.27
N ASP A 211 -14.29 10.34 12.97
CA ASP A 211 -14.00 9.37 11.93
C ASP A 211 -12.48 9.23 11.89
N THR A 212 -11.93 8.34 12.72
CA THR A 212 -10.67 7.70 12.38
C THR A 212 -10.79 7.32 10.90
N PRO A 213 -9.92 7.77 9.98
CA PRO A 213 -9.89 7.24 8.65
C PRO A 213 -9.75 5.75 8.83
N THR A 214 -10.82 5.03 8.51
CA THR A 214 -10.90 3.59 8.66
C THR A 214 -10.01 2.99 7.58
N VAL A 215 -8.70 3.04 7.78
CA VAL A 215 -7.93 1.83 7.51
C VAL A 215 -8.24 0.94 8.68
N SER A 216 -9.11 -0.04 8.43
CA SER A 216 -9.48 -1.08 9.39
C SER A 216 -8.22 -1.64 10.06
N THR A 217 -7.97 -1.22 11.31
CA THR A 217 -7.12 -1.94 12.25
C THR A 217 -7.94 -2.94 13.07
N ALA A 218 -9.25 -3.05 12.81
CA ALA A 218 -9.92 -4.32 13.04
C ALA A 218 -9.21 -5.32 12.13
N VAL A 219 -8.35 -6.16 12.72
CA VAL A 219 -8.31 -7.57 12.34
C VAL A 219 -9.78 -7.97 12.34
N PRO A 220 -10.40 -8.25 11.18
CA PRO A 220 -11.78 -8.67 11.16
C PRO A 220 -11.95 -9.82 12.15
N GLU A 221 -13.13 -9.96 12.77
CA GLU A 221 -13.42 -11.07 13.70
C GLU A 221 -13.09 -12.45 13.11
N ASP A 222 -12.89 -12.52 11.79
CA ASP A 222 -12.06 -13.47 11.07
C ASP A 222 -11.44 -12.75 9.84
N GLU A 223 -10.13 -12.49 9.86
CA GLU A 223 -9.43 -11.70 8.81
C GLU A 223 -9.53 -12.29 7.40
N TRP A 224 -9.97 -13.54 7.31
CA TRP A 224 -10.08 -14.29 6.09
C TRP A 224 -11.52 -14.51 5.63
N ALA A 225 -12.52 -14.13 6.42
CA ALA A 225 -13.94 -14.36 6.14
C ALA A 225 -14.40 -13.79 4.79
N TRP A 226 -13.75 -12.73 4.27
CA TRP A 226 -14.03 -12.23 2.93
C TRP A 226 -13.80 -13.29 1.84
N PHE A 227 -12.80 -14.14 2.03
CA PHE A 227 -12.32 -15.12 1.07
C PHE A 227 -12.98 -16.50 1.20
N ASP A 228 -13.86 -16.69 2.19
CA ASP A 228 -14.52 -17.97 2.47
C ASP A 228 -15.46 -18.44 1.34
N ASP A 229 -15.98 -17.51 0.55
CA ASP A 229 -16.85 -17.76 -0.59
C ASP A 229 -16.24 -17.28 -1.92
N VAL A 230 -14.91 -17.23 -1.98
CA VAL A 230 -14.14 -16.86 -3.18
C VAL A 230 -13.69 -18.10 -3.97
N VAL A 231 -13.80 -18.01 -5.30
CA VAL A 231 -13.02 -18.84 -6.23
C VAL A 231 -12.02 -17.98 -7.00
N PHE A 232 -10.76 -18.39 -6.99
CA PHE A 232 -9.70 -17.82 -7.80
C PHE A 232 -9.58 -18.57 -9.11
N VAL A 233 -9.54 -17.83 -10.22
CA VAL A 233 -9.26 -18.35 -11.55
C VAL A 233 -7.97 -17.71 -12.07
N GLY A 234 -7.08 -18.51 -12.64
CA GLY A 234 -5.93 -17.94 -13.33
C GLY A 234 -4.97 -18.95 -13.93
N ASP A 235 -3.86 -18.40 -14.42
CA ASP A 235 -2.88 -19.13 -15.23
C ASP A 235 -1.71 -19.72 -14.42
N SER A 236 -0.53 -19.86 -15.04
CA SER A 236 0.69 -20.36 -14.38
C SER A 236 1.18 -19.47 -13.24
N VAL A 237 0.93 -18.17 -13.28
CA VAL A 237 1.26 -17.25 -12.19
C VAL A 237 0.32 -17.50 -11.01
N SER A 238 -0.96 -17.75 -11.29
CA SER A 238 -1.94 -18.11 -10.26
C SER A 238 -1.76 -19.54 -9.73
N LEU A 239 -1.18 -20.47 -10.51
CA LEU A 239 -0.73 -21.77 -10.00
C LEU A 239 0.34 -21.62 -8.92
N LYS A 240 1.27 -20.67 -9.09
CA LYS A 240 2.26 -20.35 -8.07
C LYS A 240 1.60 -19.82 -6.79
N LEU A 241 0.62 -18.92 -6.93
CA LEU A 241 -0.19 -18.45 -5.79
C LEU A 241 -0.94 -19.61 -5.11
N THR A 242 -1.52 -20.53 -5.88
CA THR A 242 -2.20 -21.72 -5.36
C THR A 242 -1.26 -22.57 -4.49
N GLY A 243 -0.04 -22.82 -4.99
CA GLY A 243 0.99 -23.56 -4.26
C GLY A 243 1.46 -22.82 -2.99
N TYR A 244 1.62 -21.49 -3.07
CA TYR A 244 1.97 -20.66 -1.94
C TYR A 244 0.90 -20.70 -0.84
N VAL A 245 -0.38 -20.47 -1.18
CA VAL A 245 -1.49 -20.53 -0.22
C VAL A 245 -1.61 -21.94 0.38
N THR A 246 -1.45 -22.98 -0.43
CA THR A 246 -1.44 -24.37 0.08
C THR A 246 -0.32 -24.60 1.10
N LYS A 247 0.86 -24.03 0.87
CA LYS A 247 1.99 -24.09 1.81
C LYS A 247 1.68 -23.31 3.09
N MET A 248 1.14 -22.10 2.99
CA MET A 248 0.79 -21.27 4.16
C MET A 248 -0.29 -21.93 5.03
N ARG A 249 -1.28 -22.59 4.40
CA ARG A 249 -2.33 -23.37 5.07
C ARG A 249 -1.83 -24.53 5.92
N GLN A 250 -0.57 -24.93 5.79
CA GLN A 250 0.04 -25.95 6.66
C GLN A 250 0.35 -25.41 8.06
N SER A 251 0.71 -24.14 8.18
CA SER A 251 0.99 -23.46 9.45
C SER A 251 -0.17 -22.62 9.96
N ASP A 252 -0.97 -22.07 9.04
CA ASP A 252 -2.14 -21.25 9.33
C ASP A 252 -3.34 -21.78 8.52
N PRO A 253 -4.13 -22.72 9.04
CA PRO A 253 -5.21 -23.39 8.29
C PRO A 253 -6.24 -22.44 7.68
N ASP A 254 -6.39 -21.24 8.22
CA ASP A 254 -7.36 -20.24 7.78
C ASP A 254 -6.76 -19.27 6.75
N TYR A 255 -5.47 -19.41 6.38
CA TYR A 255 -4.80 -18.52 5.43
C TYR A 255 -5.57 -18.42 4.10
N LEU A 256 -5.98 -17.19 3.74
CA LEU A 256 -6.88 -16.88 2.61
C LEU A 256 -8.22 -17.63 2.65
N GLY A 257 -8.72 -17.87 3.85
CA GLY A 257 -10.03 -18.44 4.15
C GLY A 257 -10.25 -19.79 3.50
N LYS A 258 -11.50 -20.06 3.11
CA LYS A 258 -11.90 -21.24 2.33
C LYS A 258 -11.80 -21.05 0.82
N ALA A 259 -11.01 -20.07 0.35
CA ALA A 259 -10.87 -19.79 -1.06
C ALA A 259 -10.49 -21.04 -1.86
N GLN A 260 -11.23 -21.26 -2.96
CA GLN A 260 -11.01 -22.32 -3.93
C GLN A 260 -10.15 -21.82 -5.10
N PHE A 261 -9.42 -22.72 -5.76
CA PHE A 261 -8.54 -22.37 -6.88
C PHE A 261 -8.87 -23.22 -8.10
N LEU A 262 -9.20 -22.55 -9.21
CA LEU A 262 -9.38 -23.09 -10.54
C LEU A 262 -8.27 -22.54 -11.44
N THR A 263 -7.06 -23.08 -11.26
CA THR A 263 -5.85 -22.61 -11.95
C THR A 263 -5.31 -23.66 -12.91
N ALA A 264 -4.80 -23.21 -14.06
CA ALA A 264 -4.21 -24.09 -15.06
C ALA A 264 -3.06 -23.39 -15.79
N GLY A 265 -1.98 -24.13 -16.05
CA GLY A 265 -0.83 -23.60 -16.77
C GLY A 265 -1.23 -23.20 -18.19
N SER A 266 -0.77 -22.04 -18.66
CA SER A 266 -1.10 -21.49 -19.97
C SER A 266 -2.58 -21.16 -20.20
N LEU A 267 -3.40 -21.15 -19.14
CA LEU A 267 -4.79 -20.69 -19.25
C LEU A 267 -4.81 -19.23 -19.68
N GLY A 268 -5.69 -18.93 -20.62
CA GLY A 268 -5.94 -17.59 -21.11
C GLY A 268 -7.43 -17.39 -21.35
N SER A 269 -7.89 -16.15 -21.40
CA SER A 269 -9.30 -15.85 -21.65
C SER A 269 -9.80 -16.40 -22.99
N GLY A 270 -8.96 -16.47 -24.03
CA GLY A 270 -9.30 -16.98 -25.35
C GLY A 270 -9.36 -18.50 -25.43
N ASN A 271 -8.42 -19.20 -24.80
CA ASN A 271 -8.43 -20.67 -24.81
C ASN A 271 -9.41 -21.28 -23.80
N ALA A 272 -9.79 -20.52 -22.76
CA ALA A 272 -10.91 -20.86 -21.86
C ALA A 272 -12.27 -20.90 -22.58
N LEU A 273 -12.38 -20.36 -23.79
CA LEU A 273 -13.60 -20.42 -24.62
C LEU A 273 -13.67 -21.69 -25.49
N TRP A 274 -12.62 -22.51 -25.50
CA TRP A 274 -12.60 -23.73 -26.32
C TRP A 274 -13.47 -24.83 -25.71
N GLU A 275 -14.05 -25.67 -26.57
CA GLU A 275 -14.73 -26.88 -26.11
C GLU A 275 -13.76 -27.80 -25.34
N VAL A 276 -14.30 -28.54 -24.38
CA VAL A 276 -13.49 -29.46 -23.56
C VAL A 276 -12.97 -30.61 -24.43
N SER A 277 -11.66 -30.70 -24.52
CA SER A 277 -10.92 -31.79 -25.15
C SER A 277 -9.62 -32.10 -24.38
N ASP A 278 -8.90 -33.13 -24.81
CA ASP A 278 -7.59 -33.47 -24.25
C ASP A 278 -6.57 -32.35 -24.46
N GLU A 279 -6.67 -31.62 -25.58
CA GLU A 279 -5.81 -30.50 -25.98
C GLU A 279 -6.25 -29.15 -25.40
N SER A 280 -7.49 -29.03 -24.93
CA SER A 280 -7.99 -27.80 -24.31
C SER A 280 -7.36 -27.54 -22.94
N VAL A 281 -7.14 -26.25 -22.65
CA VAL A 281 -6.64 -25.78 -21.36
C VAL A 281 -7.82 -25.34 -20.51
N HIS A 282 -8.20 -26.19 -19.57
CA HIS A 282 -9.25 -25.92 -18.59
C HIS A 282 -8.79 -26.43 -17.21
N PRO A 283 -9.14 -25.73 -16.11
CA PRO A 283 -8.85 -26.22 -14.78
C PRO A 283 -9.64 -27.49 -14.47
N LEU A 284 -9.12 -28.29 -13.54
CA LEU A 284 -9.82 -29.45 -13.02
C LEU A 284 -10.63 -29.03 -11.79
N TYR A 285 -11.93 -29.31 -11.79
CA TYR A 285 -12.77 -29.24 -10.60
C TYR A 285 -13.06 -30.65 -10.11
N GLN A 286 -12.64 -30.97 -8.89
CA GLN A 286 -12.78 -32.32 -8.29
C GLN A 286 -12.30 -33.46 -9.23
N GLY A 287 -11.20 -33.23 -9.94
CA GLY A 287 -10.62 -34.19 -10.89
C GLY A 287 -11.28 -34.24 -12.27
N THR A 288 -12.32 -33.44 -12.53
CA THR A 288 -13.01 -33.38 -13.83
C THR A 288 -12.61 -32.12 -14.60
N LYS A 289 -12.21 -32.27 -15.86
CA LYS A 289 -11.97 -31.14 -16.78
C LYS A 289 -13.32 -30.64 -17.30
N MET A 290 -13.59 -29.35 -17.11
CA MET A 290 -14.87 -28.71 -17.46
C MET A 290 -14.60 -27.34 -18.08
N ARG A 291 -15.57 -26.80 -18.81
CA ARG A 291 -15.50 -25.38 -19.22
C ARG A 291 -15.42 -24.49 -17.98
N LEU A 292 -14.83 -23.32 -18.13
CA LEU A 292 -14.54 -22.46 -17.00
C LEU A 292 -15.83 -21.96 -16.31
N GLU A 293 -16.85 -21.58 -17.07
CA GLU A 293 -18.15 -21.18 -16.54
C GLU A 293 -18.85 -22.31 -15.78
N ASP A 294 -18.67 -23.56 -16.20
CA ASP A 294 -19.25 -24.72 -15.53
C ASP A 294 -18.51 -25.03 -14.22
N SER A 295 -17.18 -24.94 -14.22
CA SER A 295 -16.37 -25.17 -13.01
C SER A 295 -16.53 -24.06 -11.98
N VAL A 296 -16.57 -22.79 -12.40
CA VAL A 296 -16.88 -21.65 -11.52
C VAL A 296 -18.27 -21.80 -10.90
N HIS A 297 -19.28 -22.18 -11.69
CA HIS A 297 -20.61 -22.46 -11.17
C HIS A 297 -20.61 -23.62 -10.15
N ALA A 298 -19.90 -24.70 -10.47
CA ALA A 298 -19.81 -25.88 -9.61
C ALA A 298 -19.11 -25.61 -8.27
N CYS A 299 -18.19 -24.64 -8.20
CA CYS A 299 -17.56 -24.22 -6.95
C CYS A 299 -18.55 -23.69 -5.91
N GLY A 300 -19.71 -23.17 -6.32
CA GLY A 300 -20.69 -22.58 -5.41
C GLY A 300 -20.20 -21.30 -4.70
N ALA A 301 -19.12 -20.70 -5.20
CA ALA A 301 -18.57 -19.44 -4.71
C ALA A 301 -19.51 -18.27 -5.05
N LYS A 302 -19.51 -17.25 -4.20
CA LYS A 302 -20.26 -15.99 -4.44
C LYS A 302 -19.40 -14.93 -5.10
N LYS A 303 -18.07 -15.03 -4.96
CA LYS A 303 -17.11 -14.10 -5.51
C LYS A 303 -16.12 -14.82 -6.42
N LEU A 304 -15.85 -14.25 -7.59
CA LEU A 304 -14.83 -14.70 -8.52
C LEU A 304 -13.69 -13.68 -8.56
N TYR A 305 -12.48 -14.12 -8.24
CA TYR A 305 -11.26 -13.37 -8.50
C TYR A 305 -10.54 -13.98 -9.70
N ILE A 306 -10.42 -13.24 -10.80
CA ILE A 306 -9.88 -13.78 -12.07
C ILE A 306 -8.68 -12.97 -12.56
N LEU A 307 -7.58 -13.67 -12.81
CA LEU A 307 -6.36 -13.13 -13.42
C LEU A 307 -6.05 -13.96 -14.67
N LEU A 308 -6.35 -13.40 -15.84
CA LEU A 308 -5.93 -13.92 -17.14
C LEU A 308 -5.53 -12.75 -18.05
N GLY A 309 -4.70 -13.02 -19.05
CA GLY A 309 -4.33 -12.02 -20.04
C GLY A 309 -2.90 -12.12 -20.52
N MET A 310 -1.97 -12.60 -19.69
CA MET A 310 -0.56 -12.72 -20.09
C MET A 310 -0.38 -13.68 -21.28
N ASN A 311 -1.04 -14.84 -21.24
CA ASN A 311 -1.04 -15.81 -22.34
C ASN A 311 -1.79 -15.29 -23.58
N ASP A 312 -2.81 -14.46 -23.36
CA ASP A 312 -3.65 -13.92 -24.42
C ASP A 312 -2.98 -12.78 -25.19
N VAL A 313 -2.36 -11.82 -24.49
CA VAL A 313 -1.80 -10.61 -25.13
C VAL A 313 -0.74 -10.99 -26.15
N GLY A 314 0.08 -12.00 -25.86
CA GLY A 314 1.05 -12.52 -26.82
C GLY A 314 0.43 -13.15 -28.08
N MET A 315 -0.77 -13.71 -27.98
CA MET A 315 -1.44 -14.47 -29.06
C MET A 315 -2.46 -13.62 -29.83
N TYR A 316 -3.28 -12.85 -29.14
CA TYR A 316 -4.43 -12.11 -29.65
C TYR A 316 -4.21 -10.59 -29.65
N GLY A 317 -3.10 -10.11 -29.10
CA GLY A 317 -2.87 -8.68 -28.88
C GLY A 317 -3.79 -8.09 -27.82
N VAL A 318 -3.64 -6.80 -27.55
CA VAL A 318 -4.36 -6.11 -26.46
C VAL A 318 -5.88 -6.16 -26.64
N ASP A 319 -6.38 -5.73 -27.81
CA ASP A 319 -7.84 -5.66 -28.07
C ASP A 319 -8.49 -7.05 -28.11
N GLY A 320 -7.85 -8.02 -28.78
CA GLY A 320 -8.37 -9.38 -28.87
C GLY A 320 -8.44 -10.06 -27.51
N SER A 321 -7.43 -9.83 -26.66
CA SER A 321 -7.41 -10.35 -25.29
C SER A 321 -8.51 -9.76 -24.43
N ALA A 322 -8.76 -8.44 -24.54
CA ALA A 322 -9.83 -7.78 -23.79
C ALA A 322 -11.21 -8.27 -24.22
N ALA A 323 -11.43 -8.45 -25.53
CA ALA A 323 -12.68 -8.99 -26.07
C ALA A 323 -12.93 -10.45 -25.65
N ASN A 324 -11.87 -11.27 -25.60
CA ASN A 324 -11.97 -12.64 -25.10
C ASN A 324 -12.35 -12.66 -23.61
N MET A 325 -11.71 -11.83 -22.78
CA MET A 325 -12.06 -11.68 -21.36
C MET A 325 -13.52 -11.26 -21.18
N GLU A 326 -13.99 -10.25 -21.92
CA GLU A 326 -15.38 -9.78 -21.83
C GLU A 326 -16.38 -10.88 -22.21
N THR A 327 -16.08 -11.67 -23.25
CA THR A 327 -16.89 -12.81 -23.67
C THR A 327 -16.93 -13.90 -22.60
N LEU A 328 -15.77 -14.23 -22.01
CA LEU A 328 -15.64 -15.25 -20.99
C LEU A 328 -16.42 -14.87 -19.72
N LEU A 329 -16.26 -13.64 -19.23
CA LEU A 329 -16.95 -13.15 -18.05
C LEU A 329 -18.47 -13.11 -18.26
N LYS A 330 -18.92 -12.78 -19.48
CA LYS A 330 -20.34 -12.86 -19.83
C LYS A 330 -20.88 -14.29 -19.71
N LEU A 331 -20.19 -15.30 -20.23
CA LEU A 331 -20.62 -16.71 -20.12
C LEU A 331 -20.65 -17.17 -18.66
N ILE A 332 -19.66 -16.78 -17.85
CA ILE A 332 -19.62 -17.06 -16.41
C ILE A 332 -20.84 -16.43 -15.71
N LYS A 333 -21.12 -15.15 -15.98
CA LYS A 333 -22.23 -14.41 -15.37
C LYS A 333 -23.59 -14.96 -15.81
N GLU A 334 -23.73 -15.39 -17.06
CA GLU A 334 -24.95 -16.07 -17.54
C GLU A 334 -25.19 -17.39 -16.81
N LYS A 335 -24.13 -18.14 -16.48
CA LYS A 335 -24.21 -19.39 -15.73
C LYS A 335 -24.47 -19.17 -14.23
N THR A 336 -23.87 -18.12 -13.66
CA THR A 336 -23.96 -17.78 -12.23
C THR A 336 -24.33 -16.30 -12.07
N PRO A 337 -25.63 -15.95 -12.21
CA PRO A 337 -26.08 -14.55 -12.27
C PRO A 337 -25.73 -13.70 -11.05
N ASP A 338 -25.70 -14.30 -9.86
CA ASP A 338 -25.45 -13.59 -8.60
C ASP A 338 -23.96 -13.46 -8.25
N LEU A 339 -23.05 -13.95 -9.12
CA LEU A 339 -21.61 -13.96 -8.86
C LEU A 339 -21.03 -12.53 -8.90
N GLU A 340 -20.39 -12.09 -7.82
CA GLU A 340 -19.58 -10.87 -7.81
C GLU A 340 -18.25 -11.14 -8.50
N ILE A 341 -17.85 -10.27 -9.44
CA ILE A 341 -16.67 -10.49 -10.29
C ILE A 341 -15.61 -9.44 -9.98
N PHE A 342 -14.42 -9.92 -9.65
CA PHE A 342 -13.21 -9.17 -9.36
C PHE A 342 -12.15 -9.53 -10.42
N VAL A 343 -11.91 -8.62 -11.36
CA VAL A 343 -10.92 -8.80 -12.41
C VAL A 343 -9.60 -8.21 -11.96
N GLN A 344 -8.59 -9.06 -11.85
CA GLN A 344 -7.24 -8.67 -11.48
C GLN A 344 -6.46 -8.21 -12.70
N SER A 345 -5.66 -7.15 -12.53
CA SER A 345 -4.74 -6.67 -13.56
C SER A 345 -3.76 -7.79 -14.00
N ALA A 346 -3.43 -7.85 -15.29
CA ALA A 346 -2.29 -8.62 -15.76
C ALA A 346 -0.99 -8.07 -15.16
N THR A 347 -0.08 -8.98 -14.81
CA THR A 347 1.12 -8.69 -14.03
C THR A 347 2.31 -8.28 -14.91
N PRO A 348 3.31 -7.55 -14.39
CA PRO A 348 4.45 -7.14 -15.18
C PRO A 348 5.39 -8.30 -15.52
N ILE A 349 6.19 -8.09 -16.56
CA ILE A 349 7.29 -8.95 -17.02
C ILE A 349 8.61 -8.36 -16.53
N HIS A 350 9.53 -9.23 -16.19
CA HIS A 350 10.89 -8.89 -15.78
C HIS A 350 11.68 -8.22 -16.91
N LYS A 351 12.59 -7.33 -16.53
CA LYS A 351 13.41 -6.55 -17.47
C LYS A 351 14.27 -7.47 -18.34
N GLY A 352 14.16 -7.29 -19.66
CA GLY A 352 14.90 -8.10 -20.65
C GLY A 352 14.16 -9.35 -21.14
N ASN A 353 13.01 -9.69 -20.57
CA ASN A 353 12.24 -10.87 -20.98
C ASN A 353 11.05 -10.54 -21.90
N GLU A 354 10.74 -9.25 -22.06
CA GLU A 354 9.70 -8.73 -22.96
C GLU A 354 9.83 -9.27 -24.39
N LYS A 355 8.69 -9.47 -25.04
CA LYS A 355 8.57 -9.92 -26.43
C LYS A 355 7.96 -8.81 -27.28
N LYS A 356 7.91 -9.04 -28.59
CA LYS A 356 7.36 -8.07 -29.55
C LYS A 356 5.94 -7.62 -29.20
N VAL A 357 5.07 -8.55 -28.82
CA VAL A 357 3.66 -8.26 -28.48
C VAL A 357 3.42 -8.39 -26.98
N LEU A 358 3.92 -9.45 -26.36
CA LEU A 358 3.83 -9.62 -24.91
C LEU A 358 4.94 -8.81 -24.22
N ASN A 359 4.61 -7.60 -23.79
CA ASN A 359 5.51 -6.64 -23.12
C ASN A 359 4.73 -5.76 -22.14
N ASN A 360 5.42 -5.05 -21.26
CA ASN A 360 4.80 -4.30 -20.17
C ASN A 360 3.97 -3.11 -20.66
N ALA A 361 4.34 -2.51 -21.79
CA ALA A 361 3.53 -1.45 -22.39
C ALA A 361 2.16 -1.97 -22.83
N ASN A 362 2.11 -3.12 -23.52
CA ASN A 362 0.86 -3.73 -23.94
C ASN A 362 0.06 -4.31 -22.78
N LEU A 363 0.72 -4.82 -21.73
CA LEU A 363 0.04 -5.28 -20.51
C LEU A 363 -0.62 -4.12 -19.76
N ARG A 364 0.01 -2.93 -19.72
CA ARG A 364 -0.62 -1.72 -19.18
C ARG A 364 -1.84 -1.28 -19.99
N LEU A 365 -1.74 -1.28 -21.32
CA LEU A 365 -2.89 -0.98 -22.19
C LEU A 365 -4.02 -2.02 -22.04
N TYR A 366 -3.68 -3.28 -21.83
CA TYR A 366 -4.65 -4.33 -21.53
C TYR A 366 -5.33 -4.09 -20.18
N ASN A 367 -4.56 -3.72 -19.15
CA ASN A 367 -5.07 -3.38 -17.82
C ASN A 367 -6.03 -2.18 -17.84
N GLU A 368 -5.73 -1.14 -18.62
CA GLU A 368 -6.65 -0.02 -18.85
C GLU A 368 -7.98 -0.49 -19.45
N LYS A 369 -7.95 -1.37 -20.46
CA LYS A 369 -9.18 -1.94 -21.05
C LYS A 369 -9.94 -2.84 -20.08
N LEU A 370 -9.25 -3.60 -19.24
CA LEU A 370 -9.89 -4.40 -18.20
C LEU A 370 -10.63 -3.50 -17.21
N LYS A 371 -10.00 -2.38 -16.80
CA LYS A 371 -10.64 -1.40 -15.92
C LYS A 371 -11.90 -0.80 -16.56
N GLU A 372 -11.79 -0.32 -17.80
CA GLU A 372 -12.94 0.19 -18.55
C GLU A 372 -14.05 -0.86 -18.72
N MET A 373 -13.68 -2.13 -18.97
CA MET A 373 -14.64 -3.23 -19.08
C MET A 373 -15.33 -3.49 -17.74
N CYS A 374 -14.62 -3.44 -16.62
CA CYS A 374 -15.20 -3.58 -15.29
C CYS A 374 -16.20 -2.46 -15.00
N ASP A 375 -15.81 -1.21 -15.25
CA ASP A 375 -16.65 -0.03 -15.05
C ASP A 375 -17.96 -0.12 -15.86
N ARG A 376 -17.87 -0.56 -17.14
CA ARG A 376 -19.06 -0.71 -18.00
C ARG A 376 -20.01 -1.81 -17.55
N ASN A 377 -19.49 -2.90 -16.98
CA ASN A 377 -20.27 -4.10 -16.65
C ASN A 377 -20.64 -4.20 -15.16
N GLY A 378 -20.21 -3.24 -14.34
CA GLY A 378 -20.42 -3.27 -12.89
C GLY A 378 -19.61 -4.37 -12.19
N TYR A 379 -18.44 -4.71 -12.74
CA TYR A 379 -17.48 -5.60 -12.08
C TYR A 379 -16.47 -4.76 -11.29
N HIS A 380 -15.70 -5.42 -10.43
CA HIS A 380 -14.65 -4.78 -9.65
C HIS A 380 -13.29 -4.99 -10.31
N TYR A 381 -12.53 -3.92 -10.47
CA TYR A 381 -11.14 -3.99 -10.90
C TYR A 381 -10.21 -4.05 -9.68
N VAL A 382 -9.18 -4.90 -9.74
CA VAL A 382 -8.20 -5.10 -8.65
C VAL A 382 -6.79 -4.96 -9.24
N ASP A 383 -6.09 -3.86 -8.91
CA ASP A 383 -4.82 -3.48 -9.52
C ASP A 383 -3.61 -4.12 -8.82
N ILE A 384 -3.51 -5.45 -8.89
CA ILE A 384 -2.40 -6.19 -8.30
C ILE A 384 -1.04 -5.85 -8.95
N ALA A 385 -1.04 -5.34 -10.19
CA ALA A 385 0.17 -4.94 -10.89
C ALA A 385 0.84 -3.76 -10.18
N SER A 386 0.07 -2.87 -9.57
CA SER A 386 0.58 -1.71 -8.83
C SER A 386 1.58 -2.08 -7.73
N VAL A 387 1.39 -3.22 -7.05
CA VAL A 387 2.28 -3.69 -5.97
C VAL A 387 3.34 -4.69 -6.42
N LEU A 388 3.29 -5.12 -7.68
CA LEU A 388 4.23 -6.09 -8.28
C LEU A 388 5.17 -5.45 -9.30
N THR A 389 5.08 -4.13 -9.48
CA THR A 389 5.83 -3.36 -10.47
C THR A 389 6.85 -2.45 -9.78
N ASP A 390 8.10 -2.44 -10.25
CA ASP A 390 9.12 -1.50 -9.80
C ASP A 390 8.93 -0.09 -10.38
N ALA A 391 9.79 0.85 -9.95
CA ALA A 391 9.77 2.23 -10.43
C ALA A 391 10.05 2.38 -11.95
N GLU A 392 10.61 1.35 -12.59
CA GLU A 392 10.90 1.33 -14.02
C GLU A 392 9.78 0.67 -14.84
N GLY A 393 8.75 0.12 -14.18
CA GLY A 393 7.63 -0.53 -14.84
C GLY A 393 7.85 -2.02 -15.13
N TYR A 394 8.73 -2.69 -14.40
CA TYR A 394 9.07 -4.11 -14.55
C TYR A 394 8.75 -4.93 -13.30
N LEU A 395 8.70 -6.27 -13.47
CA LEU A 395 8.68 -7.19 -12.33
C LEU A 395 10.07 -7.17 -11.67
N PRO A 396 10.19 -6.86 -10.36
CA PRO A 396 11.48 -6.87 -9.66
C PRO A 396 12.17 -8.24 -9.67
N ASP A 397 13.50 -8.23 -9.58
CA ASP A 397 14.33 -9.45 -9.44
C ASP A 397 13.88 -10.32 -8.24
N SER A 398 13.60 -9.71 -7.09
CA SER A 398 13.13 -10.42 -5.87
C SER A 398 11.77 -11.10 -6.09
N TYR A 399 10.97 -10.61 -7.03
CA TYR A 399 9.63 -11.12 -7.31
C TYR A 399 9.63 -12.13 -8.46
N CYS A 400 10.72 -12.22 -9.23
CA CYS A 400 10.82 -13.07 -10.40
C CYS A 400 11.66 -14.33 -10.16
N SER A 401 10.98 -15.48 -10.10
CA SER A 401 11.61 -16.80 -9.95
C SER A 401 12.35 -17.29 -11.19
N ASP A 402 12.11 -16.67 -12.35
CA ASP A 402 12.63 -17.10 -13.64
C ASP A 402 13.15 -15.93 -14.50
N ALA A 403 13.86 -14.99 -13.87
CA ALA A 403 14.43 -13.80 -14.53
C ALA A 403 15.34 -14.14 -15.73
N THR A 404 16.07 -15.26 -15.67
CA THR A 404 16.91 -15.74 -16.78
C THR A 404 16.14 -16.62 -17.80
N GLY A 405 14.83 -16.77 -17.61
CA GLY A 405 13.92 -17.63 -18.36
C GLY A 405 12.78 -16.84 -19.01
N MET A 406 11.53 -17.13 -18.62
CA MET A 406 10.37 -16.41 -19.18
C MET A 406 10.16 -15.04 -18.52
N GLY A 407 10.68 -14.83 -17.32
CA GLY A 407 10.66 -13.54 -16.63
C GLY A 407 9.26 -13.12 -16.17
N MET A 408 8.44 -14.06 -15.73
CA MET A 408 7.03 -13.81 -15.40
C MET A 408 6.50 -14.64 -14.23
N HIS A 409 7.23 -15.65 -13.76
CA HIS A 409 6.79 -16.51 -12.67
C HIS A 409 7.25 -15.98 -11.32
N PHE A 410 6.36 -16.09 -10.33
CA PHE A 410 6.53 -15.43 -9.04
C PHE A 410 7.36 -16.22 -8.03
N THR A 411 8.08 -15.49 -7.17
CA THR A 411 8.64 -16.01 -5.92
C THR A 411 7.57 -16.13 -4.84
N ASP A 412 7.91 -16.73 -3.68
CA ASP A 412 7.01 -16.72 -2.51
C ASP A 412 6.78 -15.30 -1.99
N GLU A 413 7.77 -14.41 -2.11
CA GLU A 413 7.69 -12.99 -1.72
C GLU A 413 6.65 -12.25 -2.57
N ALA A 414 6.68 -12.42 -3.89
CA ALA A 414 5.66 -11.86 -4.77
C ALA A 414 4.24 -12.37 -4.44
N CYS A 415 4.09 -13.65 -4.09
CA CYS A 415 2.80 -14.20 -3.64
C CYS A 415 2.35 -13.61 -2.30
N ARG A 416 3.28 -13.35 -1.36
CA ARG A 416 2.96 -12.66 -0.09
C ARG A 416 2.41 -11.27 -0.36
N ILE A 417 3.13 -10.46 -1.16
CA ILE A 417 2.72 -9.09 -1.53
C ILE A 417 1.35 -9.09 -2.22
N TRP A 418 1.11 -10.04 -3.11
CA TRP A 418 -0.19 -10.20 -3.76
C TRP A 418 -1.30 -10.50 -2.74
N VAL A 419 -1.11 -11.46 -1.83
CA VAL A 419 -2.11 -11.77 -0.79
C VAL A 419 -2.36 -10.57 0.12
N ASP A 420 -1.29 -9.87 0.55
CA ASP A 420 -1.41 -8.69 1.41
C ASP A 420 -2.24 -7.59 0.73
N TYR A 421 -2.03 -7.36 -0.57
CA TYR A 421 -2.84 -6.42 -1.35
C TYR A 421 -4.30 -6.86 -1.47
N LEU A 422 -4.57 -8.14 -1.71
CA LEU A 422 -5.95 -8.66 -1.74
C LEU A 422 -6.65 -8.47 -0.39
N LYS A 423 -5.96 -8.67 0.73
CA LYS A 423 -6.51 -8.41 2.07
C LYS A 423 -6.88 -6.94 2.24
N GLN A 424 -6.02 -6.03 1.81
CA GLN A 424 -6.26 -4.59 1.88
C GLN A 424 -7.45 -4.17 1.00
N ASP A 425 -7.51 -4.66 -0.24
CA ASP A 425 -8.62 -4.42 -1.17
C ASP A 425 -9.94 -4.95 -0.61
N ALA A 426 -9.94 -6.17 -0.06
CA ALA A 426 -11.10 -6.78 0.59
C ALA A 426 -11.59 -5.96 1.80
N ALA A 427 -10.67 -5.56 2.68
CA ALA A 427 -10.99 -4.76 3.85
C ALA A 427 -11.55 -3.38 3.47
N ALA A 428 -11.03 -2.75 2.42
CA ALA A 428 -11.55 -1.48 1.92
C ALA A 428 -13.02 -1.63 1.45
N ARG A 429 -13.34 -2.73 0.77
CA ARG A 429 -14.69 -3.03 0.25
C ARG A 429 -15.72 -3.41 1.31
N GLN A 430 -15.27 -3.93 2.45
CA GLN A 430 -16.18 -4.24 3.56
C GLN A 430 -16.62 -2.98 4.33
N ASN A 431 -15.85 -1.90 4.24
CA ASN A 431 -16.06 -0.68 5.02
C ASN A 431 -16.69 0.47 4.21
N GLY A 432 -16.85 0.33 2.89
CA GLY A 432 -17.54 1.27 2.01
C GLY A 432 -18.80 0.65 1.41
#